data_AF-A0A6G3XRK9-F1
#
_entry.id   AF-A0A6G3XRK9-F1
#
_cell.length_a   1.000
_cell.length_b   1.000
_cell.length_c   1.000
_cell.angle_alpha   90.00
_cell.angle_beta   90.00
_cell.angle_gamma   90.00
#
_symmetry.space_group_name_H-M   'P 1'
#
loop_
_entity.id
_entity.type
_entity.pdbx_description
1 polymer ?
#
loop_
_entity_poly.entity_id
_entity_poly.type
_entity_poly.pdbx_seq_one_letter_code
_entity_poly.pdbx_strand_id
1 'polypeptide(L)'
;VDWRTGEKTEITEYFAEAVDIHHIFPRAWCERENIDRGTYNSIVNKTPLTGRTNRIIGGTAPSAYLPRLAKNAEVDADTVANHIRTHLVDPALLAKDDFAGFFEARQQALVESIETVTGKAVVTEDGYSATGVVDEGDED
;
A
#
# COMPACT_ATOMS: atom_id res chain seq x y z
N VAL A 1 0.19 10.20 3.06
CA VAL A 1 0.32 11.40 2.17
C VAL A 1 0.23 10.99 0.71
N ASP A 2 -0.11 11.87 -0.22
CA ASP A 2 -0.05 11.53 -1.65
C ASP A 2 1.39 11.20 -2.06
N TRP A 3 1.58 10.16 -2.88
CA TRP A 3 2.93 9.67 -3.24
C TRP A 3 3.72 10.65 -4.11
N ARG A 4 3.03 11.44 -4.94
CA ARG A 4 3.66 12.42 -5.82
C ARG A 4 4.02 13.68 -5.04
N THR A 5 3.10 14.26 -4.27
CA THR A 5 3.32 15.58 -3.66
C THR A 5 3.79 15.54 -2.21
N GLY A 6 3.56 14.44 -1.50
CA GLY A 6 3.78 14.38 -0.05
C GLY A 6 2.73 15.14 0.77
N GLU A 7 1.69 15.69 0.12
CA GLU A 7 0.62 16.41 0.79
C GLU A 7 -0.27 15.44 1.58
N LYS A 8 -0.75 15.90 2.75
CA LYS A 8 -1.75 15.17 3.51
C LYS A 8 -3.09 15.30 2.80
N THR A 9 -3.82 14.20 2.67
CA THR A 9 -5.19 14.25 2.19
C THR A 9 -6.09 14.64 3.36
N GLU A 10 -6.43 15.91 3.46
CA GLU A 10 -7.46 16.36 4.40
C GLU A 10 -8.86 16.08 3.82
N ILE A 11 -9.84 15.77 4.69
CA ILE A 11 -11.20 15.36 4.29
C ILE A 11 -11.86 16.39 3.36
N THR A 12 -11.57 17.68 3.56
CA THR A 12 -12.10 18.77 2.73
C THR A 12 -11.54 18.82 1.31
N GLU A 13 -10.34 18.29 1.09
CA GLU A 13 -9.68 18.26 -0.23
C GLU A 13 -9.97 16.98 -1.01
N TYR A 14 -10.51 15.95 -0.34
CA TYR A 14 -10.83 14.64 -0.91
C TYR A 14 -11.64 14.72 -2.21
N PHE A 15 -12.68 15.56 -2.24
CA PHE A 15 -13.53 15.75 -3.43
C PHE A 15 -12.89 16.63 -4.51
N ALA A 16 -12.05 17.59 -4.13
CA ALA A 16 -11.40 18.50 -5.06
C ALA A 16 -10.25 17.82 -5.82
N GLU A 17 -9.47 16.98 -5.12
CA GLU A 17 -8.33 16.25 -5.68
C GLU A 17 -8.71 14.88 -6.28
N ALA A 18 -10.01 14.57 -6.29
CA ALA A 18 -10.58 13.30 -6.75
C ALA A 18 -9.81 12.11 -6.16
N VAL A 19 -9.63 12.11 -4.83
CA VAL A 19 -8.95 11.03 -4.13
C VAL A 19 -9.82 9.79 -4.19
N ASP A 20 -9.21 8.67 -4.58
CA ASP A 20 -9.88 7.38 -4.69
C ASP A 20 -8.91 6.25 -4.29
N ILE A 21 -9.47 5.08 -4.03
CA ILE A 21 -8.75 3.90 -3.59
C ILE A 21 -8.23 3.17 -4.83
N HIS A 22 -6.93 3.27 -5.08
CA HIS A 22 -6.30 2.75 -6.28
C HIS A 22 -5.35 1.59 -6.00
N HIS A 23 -5.15 0.74 -7.01
CA HIS A 23 -4.25 -0.39 -6.90
C HIS A 23 -2.78 0.08 -6.87
N ILE A 24 -1.99 -0.48 -5.95
CA ILE A 24 -0.55 -0.22 -5.86
C ILE A 24 0.15 -0.89 -7.04
N PHE A 25 -0.01 -2.20 -7.18
CA PHE A 25 0.27 -2.91 -8.42
C PHE A 25 -0.96 -2.82 -9.33
N PRO A 26 -0.90 -2.11 -10.46
CA PRO A 26 -2.10 -1.82 -11.25
C PRO A 26 -2.77 -3.09 -11.77
N ARG A 27 -4.12 -3.09 -11.76
CA ARG A 27 -4.94 -4.20 -12.25
C ARG A 27 -4.47 -4.74 -13.60
N ALA A 28 -4.23 -3.87 -14.58
CA ALA A 28 -3.79 -4.27 -15.92
C ALA A 28 -2.41 -4.93 -15.92
N TRP A 29 -1.54 -4.61 -14.96
CA TRP A 29 -0.28 -5.32 -14.76
C TRP A 29 -0.53 -6.69 -14.12
N CYS A 30 -1.31 -6.75 -13.04
CA CYS A 30 -1.61 -8.02 -12.36
C CYS A 30 -2.30 -9.04 -13.29
N GLU A 31 -3.21 -8.59 -14.14
CA GLU A 31 -3.89 -9.44 -15.14
C GLU A 31 -2.88 -10.02 -16.16
N ARG A 32 -1.84 -9.29 -16.55
CA ARG A 32 -0.79 -9.80 -17.45
C ARG A 32 0.14 -10.78 -16.76
N GLU A 33 0.44 -10.56 -15.48
CA GLU A 33 1.27 -11.45 -14.66
C GLU A 33 0.51 -12.69 -14.15
N ASN A 34 -0.76 -12.86 -14.54
CA ASN A 34 -1.64 -13.97 -14.13
C ASN A 34 -1.81 -14.08 -12.60
N ILE A 35 -1.84 -12.93 -11.91
CA ILE A 35 -2.11 -12.88 -10.47
C ILE A 35 -3.62 -13.07 -10.25
N ASP A 36 -3.98 -13.86 -9.24
CA ASP A 36 -5.38 -14.12 -8.91
C ASP A 36 -6.17 -12.84 -8.59
N ARG A 37 -7.42 -12.81 -9.07
CA ARG A 37 -8.31 -11.66 -8.93
C ARG A 37 -8.67 -11.34 -7.49
N GLY A 38 -8.85 -12.36 -6.65
CA GLY A 38 -9.11 -12.20 -5.23
C GLY A 38 -7.91 -11.57 -4.53
N THR A 39 -6.70 -11.99 -4.90
CA THR A 39 -5.45 -11.44 -4.35
C THR A 39 -5.23 -9.99 -4.77
N TYR A 40 -5.18 -9.68 -6.07
CA TYR A 40 -4.84 -8.31 -6.49
C TYR A 40 -5.94 -7.28 -6.23
N ASN A 41 -7.20 -7.67 -6.03
CA ASN A 41 -8.29 -6.75 -5.66
C ASN A 41 -8.47 -6.55 -4.15
N SER A 42 -7.69 -7.24 -3.33
CA SER A 42 -7.71 -7.09 -1.88
C SER A 42 -7.30 -5.66 -1.44
N ILE A 43 -7.61 -5.33 -0.19
CA ILE A 43 -7.18 -4.06 0.42
C ILE A 43 -5.65 -3.97 0.55
N VAL A 44 -4.96 -5.11 0.64
CA VAL A 44 -3.49 -5.21 0.70
C VAL A 44 -2.85 -4.62 -0.56
N ASN A 45 -3.52 -4.68 -1.71
CA ASN A 45 -3.02 -4.05 -2.95
C ASN A 45 -3.68 -2.69 -3.24
N LYS A 46 -4.26 -2.00 -2.26
CA LYS A 46 -4.96 -0.72 -2.47
C LYS A 46 -4.52 0.38 -1.53
N THR A 47 -4.56 1.62 -2.02
CA THR A 47 -4.16 2.79 -1.24
C THR A 47 -4.86 4.06 -1.74
N PRO A 48 -5.24 5.00 -0.85
CA PRO A 48 -5.83 6.26 -1.26
C PRO A 48 -4.77 7.16 -1.90
N LEU A 49 -5.02 7.61 -3.12
CA LEU A 49 -4.15 8.55 -3.85
C LEU A 49 -4.99 9.56 -4.62
N THR A 50 -4.41 10.72 -4.92
CA THR A 50 -5.07 11.70 -5.78
C THR A 50 -5.25 11.15 -7.20
N GLY A 51 -6.30 11.59 -7.90
CA GLY A 51 -6.53 11.17 -9.28
C GLY A 51 -5.38 11.56 -10.23
N ARG A 52 -4.63 12.63 -9.92
CA ARG A 52 -3.43 13.01 -10.68
C ARG A 52 -2.29 12.01 -10.50
N THR A 53 -2.04 11.57 -9.27
CA THR A 53 -1.02 10.54 -8.98
C THR A 53 -1.40 9.21 -9.63
N ASN A 54 -2.67 8.82 -9.58
CA ASN A 54 -3.16 7.61 -10.25
C ASN A 54 -2.97 7.66 -11.78
N ARG A 55 -3.19 8.81 -12.43
CA ARG A 55 -2.94 8.96 -13.87
C ARG A 55 -1.46 8.72 -14.24
N ILE A 56 -0.52 9.05 -13.35
CA ILE A 56 0.91 8.80 -13.57
C ILE A 56 1.22 7.31 -13.41
N ILE A 57 0.65 6.66 -12.39
CA ILE A 57 0.76 5.21 -12.17
C ILE A 57 0.30 4.46 -13.42
N GLY A 58 -0.93 4.72 -13.87
CA GLY A 58 -1.50 4.07 -15.05
C GLY A 58 -1.58 2.55 -14.90
N GLY A 59 -1.34 1.81 -15.99
CA GLY A 59 -1.43 0.34 -16.02
C GLY A 59 -0.09 -0.40 -16.06
N THR A 60 1.00 0.24 -15.61
CA THR A 60 2.36 -0.31 -15.71
C THR A 60 2.86 -0.89 -14.39
N ALA A 61 3.94 -1.66 -14.45
CA ALA A 61 4.63 -2.14 -13.25
C ALA A 61 5.11 -0.97 -12.36
N PRO A 62 5.22 -1.16 -11.04
CA PRO A 62 5.78 -0.16 -10.13
C PRO A 62 7.17 0.35 -10.50
N SER A 63 8.10 -0.52 -10.87
CA SER A 63 9.43 -0.15 -11.35
C SER A 63 9.39 0.88 -12.48
N ALA A 64 8.34 0.86 -13.32
CA ALA A 64 8.14 1.77 -14.43
C ALA A 64 7.44 3.08 -14.06
N TYR A 65 6.56 3.10 -13.05
CA TYR A 65 5.89 4.35 -12.65
C TYR A 65 6.66 5.13 -11.58
N LEU A 66 7.46 4.49 -10.74
CA LEU A 66 8.19 5.15 -9.65
C LEU A 66 9.11 6.28 -10.15
N PRO A 67 9.93 6.09 -11.22
CA PRO A 67 10.72 7.20 -11.78
C PRO A 67 9.86 8.32 -12.37
N ARG A 68 8.66 8.00 -12.88
CA ARG A 68 7.73 8.98 -13.43
C ARG A 68 7.10 9.83 -12.33
N LEU A 69 6.81 9.25 -11.16
CA LEU A 69 6.36 9.98 -9.99
C LEU A 69 7.44 10.97 -9.53
N ALA A 70 8.67 10.51 -9.32
CA ALA A 70 9.78 11.36 -8.89
C ALA A 70 10.02 12.51 -9.88
N LYS A 71 10.08 12.19 -11.19
CA LYS A 71 10.22 13.20 -12.25
C LYS A 71 9.08 14.22 -12.26
N ASN A 72 7.83 13.79 -12.10
CA ASN A 72 6.69 14.70 -12.14
C ASN A 72 6.58 15.59 -10.90
N ALA A 73 7.05 15.09 -9.77
CA ALA A 73 7.11 15.81 -8.51
C ALA A 73 8.34 16.71 -8.39
N GLU A 74 9.30 16.60 -9.32
CA GLU A 74 10.59 17.31 -9.28
C GLU A 74 11.39 17.02 -7.99
N VAL A 75 11.32 15.77 -7.51
CA VAL A 75 12.02 15.26 -6.33
C VAL A 75 12.86 14.03 -6.66
N ASP A 76 13.72 13.63 -5.73
CA ASP A 76 14.48 12.39 -5.84
C ASP A 76 13.64 11.13 -5.53
N ALA A 77 14.21 9.97 -5.85
CA ALA A 77 13.55 8.67 -5.62
C ALA A 77 13.32 8.39 -4.13
N ASP A 78 14.23 8.85 -3.26
CA ASP A 78 14.14 8.64 -1.81
C ASP A 78 12.98 9.40 -1.19
N THR A 79 12.66 10.60 -1.70
CA THR A 79 11.49 11.38 -1.29
C THR A 79 10.20 10.63 -1.60
N VAL A 80 10.05 10.12 -2.83
CA VAL A 80 8.89 9.29 -3.21
C VAL A 80 8.83 8.02 -2.37
N ALA A 81 9.97 7.36 -2.13
CA ALA A 81 10.05 6.19 -1.28
C ALA A 81 9.57 6.48 0.15
N ASN A 82 9.89 7.65 0.72
CA ASN A 82 9.40 8.06 2.02
C ASN A 82 7.89 8.29 2.03
N HIS A 83 7.32 8.89 0.97
CA HIS A 83 5.86 9.02 0.86
C HIS A 83 5.17 7.65 0.81
N ILE A 84 5.71 6.70 0.05
CA ILE A 84 5.20 5.33 -0.08
C ILE A 84 5.18 4.63 1.28
N ARG A 85 6.26 4.76 2.07
CA ARG A 85 6.34 4.18 3.42
C ARG A 85 5.22 4.64 4.36
N THR A 86 4.67 5.84 4.17
CA THR A 86 3.52 6.31 4.96
C THR A 86 2.23 5.50 4.77
N HIS A 87 2.20 4.61 3.76
CA HIS A 87 1.07 3.70 3.48
C HIS A 87 1.36 2.25 3.85
N LEU A 88 2.39 2.01 4.68
CA LEU A 88 2.83 0.67 5.09
C LEU A 88 3.26 -0.19 3.91
N VAL A 89 3.99 0.41 2.97
CA VAL A 89 4.48 -0.24 1.74
C VAL A 89 6.00 -0.14 1.73
N ASP A 90 6.69 -1.24 1.44
CA ASP A 90 8.13 -1.23 1.19
C ASP A 90 8.43 -0.81 -0.28
N PRO A 91 9.07 0.36 -0.51
CA PRO A 91 9.42 0.82 -1.84
C PRO A 91 10.40 -0.11 -2.57
N ALA A 92 11.22 -0.88 -1.85
CA ALA A 92 12.19 -1.79 -2.45
C ALA A 92 11.52 -2.98 -3.15
N LEU A 93 10.39 -3.45 -2.63
CA LEU A 93 9.58 -4.51 -3.24
C LEU A 93 8.88 -3.99 -4.49
N LEU A 94 8.39 -2.75 -4.45
CA LEU A 94 7.83 -2.08 -5.63
C LEU A 94 8.89 -1.89 -6.72
N ALA A 95 10.09 -1.41 -6.39
CA ALA A 95 11.15 -1.18 -7.37
C ALA A 95 11.60 -2.46 -8.10
N LYS A 96 11.36 -3.63 -7.51
CA LYS A 96 11.66 -4.95 -8.08
C LYS A 96 10.46 -5.62 -8.76
N ASP A 97 9.30 -4.96 -8.76
CA ASP A 97 8.02 -5.53 -9.17
C ASP A 97 7.66 -6.84 -8.42
N ASP A 98 8.16 -7.00 -7.19
CA ASP A 98 7.95 -8.18 -6.36
C ASP A 98 6.59 -8.13 -5.68
N PHE A 99 5.55 -8.56 -6.39
CA PHE A 99 4.19 -8.57 -5.89
C PHE A 99 4.02 -9.49 -4.67
N ALA A 100 4.64 -10.68 -4.69
CA ALA A 100 4.47 -11.66 -3.62
C ALA A 100 5.08 -11.15 -2.31
N GLY A 101 6.33 -10.68 -2.37
CA GLY A 101 6.99 -10.07 -1.22
C GLY A 101 6.25 -8.83 -0.73
N PHE A 102 5.80 -7.96 -1.64
CA PHE A 102 4.98 -6.79 -1.31
C PHE A 102 3.72 -7.19 -0.54
N PHE A 103 3.01 -8.20 -1.01
CA PHE A 103 1.73 -8.62 -0.45
C PHE A 103 1.90 -9.12 0.98
N GLU A 104 2.87 -10.02 1.19
CA GLU A 104 3.19 -10.58 2.49
C GLU A 104 3.63 -9.48 3.48
N ALA A 105 4.60 -8.65 3.09
CA ALA A 105 5.14 -7.60 3.95
C ALA A 105 4.08 -6.56 4.33
N ARG A 106 3.23 -6.15 3.36
CA ARG A 106 2.18 -5.17 3.62
C ARG A 106 1.02 -5.76 4.42
N GLN A 107 0.66 -7.02 4.19
CA GLN A 107 -0.35 -7.70 5.00
C GLN A 107 0.08 -7.72 6.47
N GLN A 108 1.32 -8.12 6.74
CA GLN A 108 1.88 -8.13 8.08
C GLN A 108 1.86 -6.74 8.72
N ALA A 109 2.37 -5.72 8.02
CA ALA A 109 2.40 -4.35 8.54
C ALA A 109 1.01 -3.78 8.84
N LEU A 110 0.00 -4.11 8.02
CA LEU A 110 -1.39 -3.71 8.25
C LEU A 110 -1.95 -4.37 9.52
N VAL A 111 -1.71 -5.68 9.68
CA VAL A 111 -2.15 -6.43 10.85
C VAL A 111 -1.50 -5.84 12.11
N GLU A 112 -0.18 -5.72 12.15
CA GLU A 112 0.55 -5.14 13.30
C GLU A 112 0.05 -3.74 13.65
N SER A 113 -0.24 -2.91 12.64
CA SER A 113 -0.80 -1.58 12.86
C SER A 113 -2.20 -1.62 13.49
N ILE A 114 -3.04 -2.59 13.10
CA ILE A 114 -4.37 -2.77 13.69
C ILE A 114 -4.24 -3.27 15.13
N GLU A 115 -3.39 -4.26 15.38
CA GLU A 115 -3.15 -4.81 16.72
C GLU A 115 -2.64 -3.73 17.66
N THR A 116 -1.66 -2.94 17.22
CA THR A 116 -1.08 -1.84 18.01
C THR A 116 -2.13 -0.79 18.39
N VAL A 117 -3.01 -0.43 17.46
CA VAL A 117 -4.02 0.63 17.70
C VAL A 117 -5.21 0.12 18.52
N THR A 118 -5.58 -1.15 18.34
CA THR A 118 -6.77 -1.73 18.99
C THR A 118 -6.47 -2.46 20.30
N GLY A 119 -5.20 -2.82 20.53
CA GLY A 119 -4.77 -3.66 21.65
C GLY A 119 -5.28 -5.10 21.57
N LYS A 120 -5.64 -5.58 20.37
CA LYS A 120 -6.22 -6.91 20.17
C LYS A 120 -5.48 -7.66 19.08
N ALA A 121 -5.16 -8.92 19.34
CA ALA A 121 -4.61 -9.81 18.33
C ALA A 121 -5.62 -10.01 17.18
N VAL A 122 -5.14 -9.93 15.94
CA VAL A 122 -5.91 -10.29 14.77
C VAL A 122 -5.80 -11.81 14.61
N VAL A 123 -6.95 -12.47 14.60
CA VAL A 123 -7.03 -13.92 14.54
C VAL A 123 -7.36 -14.36 13.11
N THR A 124 -6.62 -15.34 12.59
CA THR A 124 -6.87 -16.01 11.31
C THR A 124 -8.14 -16.88 11.39
N GLU A 125 -8.66 -17.32 10.23
CA GLU A 125 -9.84 -18.19 10.19
C GLU A 125 -9.67 -19.48 11.02
N ASP A 126 -8.44 -19.95 11.15
CA ASP A 126 -8.08 -21.15 11.91
C ASP A 126 -7.86 -20.89 13.42
N GLY A 127 -8.10 -19.66 13.89
CA GLY A 127 -8.00 -19.32 15.32
C GLY A 127 -6.60 -18.92 15.80
N TYR A 128 -5.61 -18.81 14.92
CA TYR A 128 -4.24 -18.41 15.28
C TYR A 128 -4.01 -16.91 15.10
N SER A 129 -3.17 -16.32 15.96
CA SER A 129 -2.68 -14.94 15.78
C SER A 129 -2.00 -14.77 14.42
N ALA A 130 -2.41 -13.75 13.67
CA ALA A 130 -1.91 -13.45 12.33
C ALA A 130 -0.44 -13.00 12.34
N THR A 131 0.05 -12.47 13.46
CA THR A 131 1.45 -12.03 13.63
C THR A 131 2.31 -13.03 14.39
N GLY A 132 1.72 -14.15 14.84
CA GLY A 132 2.40 -15.11 15.71
C GLY A 132 2.64 -14.59 17.14
N VAL A 133 2.14 -13.41 17.48
CA VAL A 133 2.15 -12.89 18.85
C VAL A 133 1.05 -13.61 19.63
N VAL A 134 1.44 -14.41 20.62
CA VAL A 134 0.53 -14.99 21.60
C VAL A 134 0.03 -13.87 22.51
N ASP A 135 -1.28 -13.73 22.58
CA ASP A 135 -1.97 -12.91 23.58
C ASP A 135 -1.69 -13.53 24.96
N GLU A 136 -0.64 -13.05 25.65
CA GLU A 136 -0.48 -13.26 27.08
C GLU A 136 -1.56 -12.42 27.77
N GLY A 137 -2.79 -12.95 27.76
CA GLY A 137 -3.93 -12.28 28.35
C GLY A 137 -3.63 -11.87 29.79
N ASP A 138 -3.99 -10.63 30.13
CA ASP A 138 -4.02 -10.13 31.50
C ASP A 138 -4.90 -11.06 32.35
N GLU A 139 -4.27 -11.93 33.12
CA GLU A 139 -4.88 -12.49 34.33
C GLU A 139 -4.89 -11.38 35.38
N ASP A 140 -6.06 -10.75 35.61
CA ASP A 140 -6.56 -10.28 36.92
C ASP A 140 -8.04 -9.81 36.85
#